data_AF-A0A6L7Z1R9-F1
#
_entry.id   AF-A0A6L7Z1R9-F1
#
_cell.length_a   1.000
_cell.length_b   1.000
_cell.length_c   1.000
_cell.angle_alpha   90.00
_cell.angle_beta   90.00
_cell.angle_gamma   90.00
#
_symmetry.space_group_name_H-M   'P 1'
#
loop_
_entity.id
_entity.type
_entity.pdbx_description
1 polymer ?
#
loop_
_entity_poly.entity_id
_entity_poly.type
_entity_poly.pdbx_seq_one_letter_code
_entity_poly.pdbx_strand_id
1 'polypeptide(L)'
;MLRIERSREPVPVSQAERGYHTEVVTAGMRRTQPDWSWNGPRVPETKRPFRGLAAGRDGRIWVQLWTEARPVVNEDHNPDDPRSQPVSWESPVRYDAFEPDGTYLGALAAPDGFLASPAVPIFDGEHVWAVSQDEFDVQRVVRYRIVVGGG
;
A
#
# COMPACT_ATOMS: atom_id res chain seq x y z
N MET A 1 -5.85 7.44 -28.55
CA MET A 1 -5.39 6.57 -27.44
C MET A 1 -4.68 7.44 -26.43
N LEU A 2 -5.11 7.41 -25.16
CA LEU A 2 -4.43 8.14 -24.08
C LEU A 2 -3.25 7.30 -23.55
N ARG A 3 -2.09 7.94 -23.36
CA ARG A 3 -0.88 7.34 -22.77
C ARG A 3 -0.32 8.31 -21.72
N ILE A 4 -0.21 7.85 -20.48
CA ILE A 4 0.42 8.59 -19.38
C ILE A 4 1.81 8.01 -19.18
N GLU A 5 2.83 8.88 -19.25
CA GLU A 5 4.21 8.51 -18.97
C GLU A 5 4.74 9.31 -17.80
N ARG A 6 5.40 8.62 -16.87
CA ARG A 6 6.04 9.24 -15.71
C ARG A 6 7.24 8.44 -15.28
N SER A 7 8.40 9.08 -15.30
CA SER A 7 9.60 8.53 -14.67
C SER A 7 9.50 8.64 -13.16
N ARG A 8 9.94 7.61 -12.45
CA ARG A 8 10.03 7.61 -11.00
C ARG A 8 11.23 6.79 -10.56
N GLU A 9 11.89 7.24 -9.51
CA GLU A 9 12.93 6.45 -8.86
C GLU A 9 12.34 5.15 -8.30
N PRO A 10 12.91 3.98 -8.67
CA PRO A 10 12.50 2.70 -8.09
C PRO A 10 12.62 2.74 -6.58
N VAL A 11 11.60 2.26 -5.88
CA VAL A 11 11.65 2.15 -4.42
C VAL A 11 12.39 0.86 -4.06
N PRO A 12 13.50 0.91 -3.30
CA PRO A 12 14.21 -0.29 -2.90
C PRO A 12 13.36 -1.15 -1.95
N VAL A 13 13.55 -2.46 -2.03
CA VAL A 13 13.06 -3.44 -1.05
C VAL A 13 14.26 -3.84 -0.20
N SER A 14 14.24 -3.47 1.09
CA SER A 14 15.37 -3.73 1.97
C SER A 14 15.63 -5.23 2.13
N GLN A 15 16.84 -5.63 2.54
CA GLN A 15 17.11 -7.04 2.83
C GLN A 15 16.17 -7.59 3.92
N ALA A 16 15.85 -6.78 4.94
CA ALA A 16 14.96 -7.16 6.03
C ALA A 16 13.50 -7.32 5.57
N GLU A 17 13.00 -6.42 4.71
CA GLU A 17 11.66 -6.53 4.09
C GLU A 17 11.56 -7.80 3.23
N ARG A 18 12.61 -8.13 2.47
CA ARG A 18 12.68 -9.38 1.68
C ARG A 18 12.68 -10.63 2.56
N GLY A 19 13.44 -10.61 3.66
CA GLY A 19 13.47 -11.69 4.65
C GLY A 19 12.09 -11.94 5.22
N TYR A 20 11.43 -10.88 5.71
CA TYR A 20 10.07 -10.92 6.21
C TYR A 20 9.08 -11.55 5.22
N HIS A 21 9.05 -11.09 3.96
CA HIS A 21 8.12 -11.66 2.97
C HIS A 21 8.39 -13.14 2.69
N THR A 22 9.66 -13.55 2.67
CA THR A 22 10.04 -14.96 2.49
C THR A 22 9.55 -15.79 3.67
N GLU A 23 9.75 -15.30 4.90
CA GLU A 23 9.32 -15.96 6.14
C GLU A 23 7.80 -16.09 6.24
N VAL A 24 7.05 -15.02 5.97
CA VAL A 24 5.57 -15.01 5.99
C VAL A 24 5.00 -16.05 5.02
N VAL A 25 5.50 -16.08 3.79
CA VAL A 25 5.04 -17.05 2.79
C VAL A 25 5.45 -18.47 3.19
N THR A 26 6.67 -18.65 3.72
CA THR A 26 7.15 -19.96 4.19
C THR A 26 6.30 -20.50 5.33
N ALA A 27 6.04 -19.69 6.35
CA ALA A 27 5.16 -20.05 7.46
C ALA A 27 3.75 -20.38 6.97
N GLY A 28 3.21 -19.59 6.02
CA GLY A 28 1.91 -19.84 5.41
C GLY A 28 1.83 -21.18 4.67
N MET A 29 2.85 -21.51 3.87
CA MET A 29 2.90 -22.76 3.09
C MET A 29 3.11 -24.01 3.96
N ARG A 30 3.89 -23.89 5.03
CA ARG A 30 4.12 -24.99 5.97
C ARG A 30 2.86 -25.49 6.67
N ARG A 31 1.78 -24.70 6.67
CA ARG A 31 0.46 -25.13 7.14
C ARG A 31 -0.09 -26.33 6.35
N THR A 32 0.16 -26.36 5.05
CA THR A 32 -0.35 -27.42 4.17
C THR A 32 0.73 -28.40 3.75
N GLN A 33 1.99 -28.00 3.78
CA GLN A 33 3.14 -28.82 3.42
C GLN A 33 4.27 -28.59 4.43
N PRO A 34 4.36 -29.37 5.53
CA PRO A 34 5.29 -29.11 6.63
C PRO A 34 6.77 -29.00 6.21
N ASP A 35 7.20 -29.79 5.24
CA ASP A 35 8.57 -29.80 4.71
C ASP A 35 8.81 -28.73 3.64
N TRP A 36 7.84 -27.85 3.40
CA TRP A 36 7.97 -26.80 2.40
C TRP A 36 9.11 -25.86 2.77
N SER A 37 9.89 -25.52 1.75
CA SER A 37 10.93 -24.49 1.78
C SER A 37 10.75 -23.60 0.56
N TRP A 38 11.25 -22.36 0.66
CA TRP A 38 11.13 -21.41 -0.43
C TRP A 38 11.77 -21.95 -1.70
N ASN A 39 10.93 -22.22 -2.70
CA ASN A 39 11.32 -22.67 -4.03
C ASN A 39 10.91 -21.67 -5.13
N GLY A 40 10.47 -20.47 -4.73
CA GLY A 40 10.09 -19.40 -5.64
C GLY A 40 11.28 -18.58 -6.14
N PRO A 41 11.06 -17.66 -7.10
CA PRO A 41 12.08 -16.70 -7.51
C PRO A 41 12.52 -15.83 -6.33
N ARG A 42 13.70 -15.23 -6.39
CA ARG A 42 14.15 -14.28 -5.36
C ARG A 42 13.17 -13.10 -5.30
N VAL A 43 12.84 -12.65 -4.08
CA VAL A 43 12.06 -11.42 -3.89
C VAL A 43 12.79 -10.26 -4.58
N PRO A 44 12.12 -9.48 -5.46
CA PRO A 44 12.75 -8.39 -6.20
C PRO A 44 13.46 -7.38 -5.29
N GLU A 45 14.51 -6.74 -5.81
CA GLU A 45 15.28 -5.73 -5.05
C GLU A 45 14.60 -4.36 -5.05
N THR A 46 13.63 -4.15 -5.95
CA THR A 46 12.88 -2.91 -6.08
C THR A 46 11.40 -3.21 -6.22
N LYS A 47 10.57 -2.34 -5.66
CA LYS A 47 9.11 -2.43 -5.78
C LYS A 47 8.69 -2.15 -7.22
N ARG A 48 7.51 -2.66 -7.59
CA ARG A 48 6.85 -2.29 -8.84
C ARG A 48 6.61 -0.77 -8.87
N PRO A 49 6.46 -0.13 -10.04
CA PRO A 49 6.29 1.33 -10.11
C PRO A 49 5.06 1.85 -9.35
N PHE A 50 3.97 1.09 -9.33
CA PHE A 50 2.73 1.41 -8.62
C PHE A 50 2.10 0.14 -8.01
N ARG A 51 1.21 0.37 -7.03
CA ARG A 51 0.48 -0.67 -6.28
C ARG A 51 -0.91 -0.94 -6.88
N GLY A 52 -1.58 0.11 -7.37
CA GLY A 52 -2.92 0.02 -7.92
C GLY A 52 -3.32 1.29 -8.67
N LEU A 53 -4.47 1.20 -9.35
CA LEU A 53 -5.09 2.28 -10.09
C LEU A 53 -6.56 2.37 -9.68
N ALA A 54 -7.09 3.58 -9.57
CA ALA A 54 -8.51 3.83 -9.40
C ALA A 54 -8.95 4.97 -10.33
N ALA A 55 -10.17 4.86 -10.87
CA ALA A 55 -10.83 5.95 -11.57
C ALA A 55 -11.77 6.67 -10.58
N GLY A 56 -11.61 7.98 -10.47
CA GLY A 56 -12.55 8.82 -9.73
C GLY A 56 -13.87 8.96 -10.50
N ARG A 57 -14.93 9.32 -9.78
CA ARG A 57 -16.25 9.59 -10.39
C ARG A 57 -16.25 10.83 -11.30
N ASP A 58 -15.31 11.73 -11.08
CA ASP A 58 -15.03 12.90 -11.91
C ASP A 58 -14.15 12.57 -13.14
N GLY A 59 -13.77 11.31 -13.31
CA GLY A 59 -12.92 10.84 -14.41
C GLY A 59 -11.41 10.96 -14.15
N ARG A 60 -11.00 11.53 -13.01
CA ARG A 60 -9.57 11.59 -12.64
C ARG A 60 -8.99 10.20 -12.44
N ILE A 61 -7.70 10.07 -12.74
CA ILE A 61 -6.97 8.82 -12.60
C ILE A 61 -6.09 8.92 -11.36
N TRP A 62 -6.23 7.94 -10.47
CA TRP A 62 -5.55 7.86 -9.19
C TRP A 62 -4.59 6.69 -9.18
N VAL A 63 -3.30 6.97 -9.10
CA VAL A 63 -2.24 5.96 -9.13
C VAL A 63 -1.69 5.77 -7.73
N GLN A 64 -2.01 4.65 -7.10
CA GLN A 64 -1.45 4.32 -5.79
C GLN A 64 0.01 3.91 -5.95
N LEU A 65 0.90 4.60 -5.25
CA LEU A 65 2.33 4.39 -5.35
C LEU A 65 2.84 3.47 -4.24
N TRP A 66 3.87 2.68 -4.55
CA TRP A 66 4.72 2.11 -3.51
C TRP A 66 5.58 3.20 -2.88
N THR A 67 5.73 3.18 -1.57
CA THR A 67 6.66 4.04 -0.81
C THR A 67 7.65 3.15 -0.07
N GLU A 68 8.69 3.75 0.50
CA GLU A 68 9.61 3.00 1.36
C GLU A 68 8.81 2.37 2.51
N ALA A 69 9.02 1.08 2.75
CA ALA A 69 8.36 0.39 3.85
C ALA A 69 9.20 0.58 5.11
N ARG A 70 8.51 0.77 6.24
CA ARG A 70 9.14 0.80 7.55
C ARG A 70 8.67 -0.41 8.37
N PRO A 71 9.54 -0.97 9.22
CA PRO A 71 9.11 -1.97 10.19
C PRO A 71 8.18 -1.31 11.21
N VAL A 72 7.08 -1.99 11.53
CA VAL A 72 6.12 -1.60 12.57
C VAL A 72 5.97 -2.78 13.53
N VAL A 73 5.94 -2.50 14.83
CA VAL A 73 5.72 -3.55 15.83
C VAL A 73 4.30 -4.08 15.64
N ASN A 74 4.18 -5.41 15.56
CA ASN A 74 2.87 -6.04 15.52
C ASN A 74 2.39 -6.27 16.96
N GLU A 75 1.54 -5.38 17.47
CA GLU A 75 1.01 -5.47 18.83
C GLU A 75 0.13 -6.72 19.03
N ASP A 76 -0.49 -7.21 17.95
CA ASP A 76 -1.28 -8.45 17.92
C ASP A 76 -0.41 -9.71 17.71
N HIS A 77 0.90 -9.63 17.97
CA HIS A 77 1.77 -10.78 17.80
C HIS A 77 1.39 -11.92 18.77
N ASN A 78 1.06 -13.09 18.21
CA ASN A 78 0.80 -14.30 18.95
C ASN A 78 1.99 -15.27 18.77
N PRO A 79 2.85 -15.47 19.80
CA PRO A 79 4.02 -16.34 19.70
C PRO A 79 3.67 -17.82 19.46
N ASP A 80 2.45 -18.24 19.77
CA ASP A 80 1.97 -19.61 19.54
C ASP A 80 1.48 -19.84 18.10
N ASP A 81 1.27 -18.76 17.32
CA ASP A 81 0.96 -18.85 15.89
C ASP A 81 2.23 -18.59 15.07
N PRO A 82 2.81 -19.60 14.40
CA PRO A 82 4.03 -19.42 13.61
C PRO A 82 3.86 -18.47 12.41
N ARG A 83 2.63 -18.07 12.06
CA ARG A 83 2.36 -17.05 11.03
C ARG A 83 2.41 -15.64 11.59
N SER A 84 2.24 -15.50 12.91
CA SER A 84 2.30 -14.22 13.55
C SER A 84 3.75 -13.76 13.61
N GLN A 85 4.03 -12.65 12.95
CA GLN A 85 5.35 -12.04 12.96
C GLN A 85 5.37 -10.92 14.00
N PRO A 86 6.44 -10.77 14.79
CA PRO A 86 6.54 -9.69 15.79
C PRO A 86 6.68 -8.30 15.15
N VAL A 87 7.05 -8.25 13.87
CA VAL A 87 7.21 -7.03 13.09
C VAL A 87 6.44 -7.19 11.78
N SER A 88 5.65 -6.19 11.41
CA SER A 88 5.07 -6.03 10.08
C SER A 88 5.86 -4.98 9.28
N TRP A 89 5.67 -4.96 7.96
CA TRP A 89 6.27 -3.96 7.08
C TRP A 89 5.18 -3.13 6.43
N GLU A 90 5.17 -1.83 6.71
CA GLU A 90 4.12 -0.92 6.24
C GLU A 90 4.69 0.18 5.38
N SER A 91 4.02 0.43 4.26
CA SER A 91 4.34 1.52 3.33
C SER A 91 3.28 2.62 3.45
N PRO A 92 3.66 3.87 3.77
CA PRO A 92 2.73 5.00 3.81
C PRO A 92 1.92 5.11 2.51
N VAL A 93 0.62 5.37 2.63
CA VAL A 93 -0.26 5.47 1.46
C VAL A 93 -0.02 6.79 0.72
N ARG A 94 0.31 6.68 -0.57
CA ARG A 94 0.54 7.83 -1.45
C ARG A 94 -0.13 7.60 -2.81
N TYR A 95 -0.68 8.67 -3.37
CA TYR A 95 -1.27 8.68 -4.71
C TYR A 95 -0.62 9.75 -5.58
N ASP A 96 -0.49 9.47 -6.88
CA ASP A 96 -0.40 10.51 -7.91
C ASP A 96 -1.78 10.68 -8.55
N ALA A 97 -2.21 11.92 -8.75
CA ALA A 97 -3.48 12.26 -9.39
C ALA A 97 -3.25 12.82 -10.80
N PHE A 98 -4.13 12.46 -11.72
CA PHE A 98 -4.12 12.93 -13.10
C PHE A 98 -5.54 13.30 -13.54
N GLU A 99 -5.66 14.32 -14.38
CA GLU A 99 -6.90 14.60 -15.12
C GLU A 99 -7.20 13.49 -16.12
N PRO A 100 -8.45 13.38 -16.62
CA PRO A 100 -8.84 12.37 -17.61
C PRO A 100 -8.02 12.39 -18.90
N ASP A 101 -7.41 13.53 -19.24
CA ASP A 101 -6.53 13.70 -20.40
C ASP A 101 -5.06 13.32 -20.12
N GLY A 102 -4.76 12.87 -18.91
CA GLY A 102 -3.43 12.49 -18.47
C GLY A 102 -2.60 13.62 -17.87
N THR A 103 -3.13 14.84 -17.76
CA THR A 103 -2.43 15.96 -17.11
C THR A 103 -2.19 15.64 -15.64
N TYR A 104 -0.93 15.69 -15.20
CA TYR A 104 -0.58 15.42 -13.80
C TYR A 104 -0.98 16.57 -12.89
N LEU A 105 -1.74 16.26 -11.83
CA LEU A 105 -2.27 17.22 -10.87
C LEU A 105 -1.40 17.37 -9.62
N GLY A 106 -0.70 16.31 -9.21
CA GLY A 106 0.07 16.34 -7.97
C GLY A 106 0.13 14.99 -7.28
N ALA A 107 0.98 14.95 -6.24
CA ALA A 107 1.12 13.81 -5.36
C ALA A 107 0.41 14.10 -4.04
N LEU A 108 -0.27 13.09 -3.50
CA LEU A 108 -1.12 13.19 -2.33
C LEU A 108 -0.68 12.14 -1.32
N ALA A 109 -0.36 12.58 -0.11
CA ALA A 109 -0.15 11.70 1.03
C ALA A 109 -1.49 11.48 1.73
N ALA A 110 -1.80 10.24 2.07
CA ALA A 110 -2.93 9.97 2.93
C ALA A 110 -2.57 10.29 4.39
N PRO A 111 -3.54 10.72 5.22
CA PRO A 111 -3.32 10.90 6.66
C PRO A 111 -3.11 9.55 7.36
N ASP A 112 -2.62 9.60 8.59
CA ASP A 112 -2.50 8.43 9.46
C ASP A 112 -3.86 7.74 9.64
N GLY A 113 -3.81 6.41 9.77
CA GLY A 113 -5.01 5.56 9.88
C GLY A 113 -5.76 5.33 8.56
N PHE A 114 -5.44 6.03 7.47
CA PHE A 114 -6.07 5.80 6.17
C PHE A 114 -5.74 4.41 5.61
N LEU A 115 -6.78 3.62 5.32
CA LEU A 115 -6.64 2.28 4.76
C LEU A 115 -7.03 2.28 3.27
N ALA A 116 -6.07 1.92 2.41
CA ALA A 116 -6.30 1.73 0.98
C ALA A 116 -6.75 0.29 0.60
N SER A 117 -6.79 -0.60 1.60
CA SER A 117 -7.12 -2.02 1.47
C SER A 117 -7.59 -2.52 2.85
N PRO A 118 -8.56 -3.45 2.94
CA PRO A 118 -9.21 -4.16 1.84
C PRO A 118 -10.28 -3.34 1.09
N ALA A 119 -10.79 -2.26 1.69
CA ALA A 119 -11.74 -1.38 1.02
C ALA A 119 -11.00 -0.40 0.08
N VAL A 120 -11.30 -0.48 -1.21
CA VAL A 120 -10.75 0.47 -2.20
C VAL A 120 -11.37 1.85 -1.97
N PRO A 121 -10.56 2.92 -1.79
CA PRO A 121 -11.08 4.27 -1.64
C PRO A 121 -11.92 4.72 -2.84
N ILE A 122 -13.00 5.45 -2.58
CA ILE A 122 -13.84 6.05 -3.61
C ILE A 122 -13.42 7.51 -3.75
N PHE A 123 -12.93 7.88 -4.93
CA PHE A 123 -12.56 9.26 -5.25
C PHE A 123 -13.72 9.97 -5.98
N ASP A 124 -14.14 11.14 -5.50
CA ASP A 124 -15.22 11.95 -6.06
C ASP A 124 -14.85 13.44 -5.97
N GLY A 125 -14.27 13.97 -7.04
CA GLY A 125 -13.86 15.38 -7.10
C GLY A 125 -12.80 15.71 -6.06
N GLU A 126 -13.16 16.60 -5.13
CA GLU A 126 -12.31 17.01 -4.00
C GLU A 126 -12.47 16.14 -2.76
N HIS A 127 -13.20 15.03 -2.84
CA HIS A 127 -13.46 14.17 -1.68
C HIS A 127 -13.03 12.72 -1.92
N VAL A 128 -12.64 12.06 -0.83
CA VAL A 128 -12.30 10.63 -0.82
C VAL A 128 -13.05 9.96 0.32
N TRP A 129 -13.76 8.87 0.03
CA TRP A 129 -14.35 8.00 1.04
C TRP A 129 -13.44 6.80 1.18
N ALA A 130 -12.92 6.57 2.37
CA ALA A 130 -12.06 5.44 2.67
C ALA A 130 -12.35 4.91 4.07
N VAL A 131 -11.84 3.72 4.35
CA VAL A 131 -11.81 3.22 5.72
C VAL A 131 -10.63 3.88 6.43
N SER A 132 -10.85 4.34 7.66
CA SER A 132 -9.83 4.80 8.58
C SER A 132 -9.86 3.95 9.84
N GLN A 133 -8.69 3.77 10.43
CA GLN A 133 -8.53 3.18 11.76
C GLN A 133 -8.12 4.26 12.75
N ASP A 134 -8.70 4.24 13.95
CA ASP A 134 -8.30 5.12 15.05
C ASP A 134 -7.30 4.44 15.99
N GLU A 135 -6.96 5.09 17.10
CA GLU A 135 -6.00 4.60 18.09
C GLU A 135 -6.46 3.34 18.86
N PHE A 136 -7.71 2.91 18.69
CA PHE A 136 -8.27 1.71 19.30
C PHE A 136 -8.60 0.63 18.27
N ASP A 137 -8.00 0.72 17.09
CA ASP A 137 -8.18 -0.19 15.97
C ASP A 137 -9.61 -0.25 15.41
N VAL A 138 -10.44 0.77 15.71
CA VAL A 138 -11.84 0.81 15.25
C VAL A 138 -11.89 1.35 13.83
N GLN A 139 -12.40 0.52 12.90
CA GLN A 139 -12.59 0.90 11.51
C GLN A 139 -13.84 1.78 11.33
N ARG A 140 -13.68 2.89 10.60
CA ARG A 140 -14.75 3.85 10.27
C ARG A 140 -14.69 4.23 8.80
N VAL A 141 -15.84 4.49 8.19
CA VAL A 141 -15.88 5.12 6.85
C VAL A 141 -15.78 6.63 7.04
N VAL A 142 -14.71 7.22 6.52
CA VAL A 142 -14.40 8.65 6.66
C VAL A 142 -14.43 9.31 5.29
N ARG A 143 -15.04 10.50 5.23
CA ARG A 143 -14.99 11.39 4.07
C ARG A 143 -13.85 12.39 4.28
N TYR A 144 -12.77 12.22 3.54
CA TYR A 144 -11.66 13.16 3.49
C TYR A 144 -11.91 14.23 2.43
N ARG A 145 -11.33 15.42 2.64
CA ARG A 145 -11.21 16.46 1.63
C ARG A 145 -9.78 16.47 1.10
N ILE A 146 -9.62 16.49 -0.21
CA ILE A 146 -8.34 16.67 -0.89
C ILE A 146 -7.96 18.14 -0.77
N VAL A 147 -6.79 18.39 -0.18
CA VAL A 147 -6.22 19.73 -0.10
C VAL A 147 -4.96 19.72 -0.95
N VAL A 148 -4.95 20.53 -2.00
CA VAL A 148 -3.74 20.78 -2.77
C VAL A 148 -2.89 21.74 -1.94
N GLY A 149 -1.75 21.26 -1.44
CA GLY A 149 -0.77 22.15 -0.84
C GLY A 149 -0.31 23.13 -1.91
N GLY A 150 -0.61 24.42 -1.72
CA GLY A 150 0.08 25.47 -2.47
C GLY A 150 1.58 25.31 -2.23
N GLY A 151 2.35 25.34 -3.32
CA GLY A 151 3.80 25.16 -3.28
C GLY A 151 4.54 26.14 -2.39
#